data_AF-A0A839TZU3-F1
#
_entry.id   AF-A0A839TZU3-F1
#
_cell.length_a   1.000
_cell.length_b   1.000
_cell.length_c   1.000
_cell.angle_alpha   90.00
_cell.angle_beta   90.00
_cell.angle_gamma   90.00
#
_symmetry.space_group_name_H-M   'P 1'
#
loop_
_entity.id
_entity.type
_entity.pdbx_description
1 polymer ?
#
loop_
_entity_poly.entity_id
_entity_poly.type
_entity_poly.pdbx_seq_one_letter_code
_entity_poly.pdbx_strand_id
1 'polypeptide(L)'
;MTSGSSKTDSEAYELASRTADAQRAKLPDWQRNQISDADMQTGETWFVWGFYGAMTDDIERRRRLLVAYVNNRYTDGKSSEQLFDEISKAAQEGNRLFDAIAAAGGQAYREGGDGHLANIATIFLNVSRNH
;
A
#
# COMPACT_ATOMS: atom_id res chain seq x y z
N MET A 1 22.55 -21.05 1.34
CA MET A 1 21.12 -21.10 1.74
C MET A 1 21.00 -20.33 3.05
N THR A 2 20.64 -19.04 2.97
CA THR A 2 20.33 -18.26 4.17
C THR A 2 18.87 -18.52 4.51
N SER A 3 18.63 -19.29 5.56
CA SER A 3 17.32 -19.39 6.23
C SER A 3 17.00 -18.03 6.82
N GLY A 4 16.54 -17.09 5.97
CA GLY A 4 16.00 -15.82 6.42
C GLY A 4 14.72 -16.14 7.16
N SER A 5 14.73 -15.97 8.48
CA SER A 5 13.52 -16.05 9.30
C SER A 5 12.44 -15.23 8.60
N SER A 6 11.37 -15.89 8.14
CA SER A 6 10.20 -15.22 7.61
C SER A 6 9.73 -14.27 8.72
N LYS A 7 9.72 -12.97 8.46
CA LYS A 7 9.23 -11.96 9.42
C LYS A 7 7.90 -12.44 9.98
N THR A 8 7.69 -12.30 11.27
CA THR A 8 6.39 -12.55 11.90
C THR A 8 5.35 -11.57 11.35
N ASP A 9 4.07 -11.85 11.54
CA ASP A 9 3.01 -10.96 11.04
C ASP A 9 3.05 -9.58 11.72
N SER A 10 3.49 -9.51 12.98
CA SER A 10 3.68 -8.25 13.71
C SER A 10 4.84 -7.42 13.14
N GLU A 11 5.99 -8.05 12.87
CA GLU A 11 7.12 -7.38 12.22
C GLU A 11 6.79 -6.92 10.79
N ALA A 12 6.02 -7.74 10.07
CA ALA A 12 5.53 -7.41 8.74
C ALA A 12 4.63 -6.16 8.77
N TYR A 13 3.67 -6.14 9.69
CA TYR A 13 2.79 -5.01 9.93
C TYR A 13 3.58 -3.74 10.27
N GLU A 14 4.45 -3.78 11.28
CA GLU A 14 5.19 -2.61 11.72
C GLU A 14 6.09 -2.04 10.63
N LEU A 15 6.68 -2.91 9.82
CA LEU A 15 7.54 -2.50 8.72
C LEU A 15 6.73 -1.84 7.61
N ALA A 16 5.57 -2.41 7.25
CA ALA A 16 4.68 -1.82 6.26
C ALA A 16 4.12 -0.47 6.74
N SER A 17 3.68 -0.36 7.99
CA SER A 17 3.20 0.90 8.60
C SER A 17 4.26 1.97 8.61
N ARG A 18 5.46 1.68 9.14
CA ARG A 18 6.57 2.65 9.14
C ARG A 18 6.95 3.08 7.73
N THR A 19 6.95 2.14 6.77
CA THR A 19 7.27 2.46 5.38
C THR A 19 6.21 3.36 4.77
N ALA A 20 4.91 3.02 4.92
CA ALA A 20 3.80 3.81 4.41
C ALA A 20 3.77 5.22 5.03
N ASP A 21 3.99 5.34 6.34
CA ASP A 21 4.15 6.62 7.04
C ASP A 21 5.29 7.46 6.45
N ALA A 22 6.45 6.85 6.26
CA ALA A 22 7.60 7.52 5.64
C ALA A 22 7.29 7.95 4.21
N GLN A 23 6.55 7.14 3.43
CA GLN A 23 6.12 7.54 2.08
C GLN A 23 5.17 8.73 2.12
N ARG A 24 4.17 8.70 3.01
CA ARG A 24 3.18 9.77 3.16
C ARG A 24 3.83 11.08 3.62
N ALA A 25 4.82 11.01 4.52
CA ALA A 25 5.55 12.18 4.99
C ALA A 25 6.40 12.85 3.89
N LYS A 26 6.86 12.08 2.91
CA LYS A 26 7.63 12.59 1.76
C LYS A 26 6.76 13.30 0.72
N LEU A 27 5.43 13.22 0.81
CA LEU A 27 4.54 13.97 -0.07
C LEU A 27 4.62 15.47 0.26
N PRO A 28 4.79 16.35 -0.74
CA PRO A 28 4.71 17.79 -0.53
C PRO A 28 3.35 18.21 0.05
N ASP A 29 3.32 19.22 0.92
CA ASP A 29 2.08 19.66 1.59
C ASP A 29 0.99 20.07 0.58
N TRP A 30 1.38 20.78 -0.49
CA TRP A 30 0.45 21.19 -1.55
C TRP A 30 -0.24 20.01 -2.25
N GLN A 31 0.43 18.86 -2.30
CA GLN A 31 -0.10 17.63 -2.90
C GLN A 31 -0.96 16.87 -1.90
N ARG A 32 -0.54 16.79 -0.63
CA ARG A 32 -1.35 16.21 0.45
C ARG A 32 -2.69 16.93 0.60
N ASN A 33 -2.70 18.26 0.47
CA ASN A 33 -3.90 19.07 0.59
C ASN A 33 -4.87 18.95 -0.61
N GLN A 34 -4.48 18.30 -1.71
CA GLN A 34 -5.33 18.08 -2.89
C GLN A 34 -5.93 16.68 -2.97
N ILE A 35 -5.45 15.74 -2.16
CA ILE A 35 -5.92 14.36 -2.14
C ILE A 35 -6.91 14.23 -0.99
N SER A 36 -8.11 13.72 -1.28
CA SER A 36 -9.09 13.45 -0.22
C SER A 36 -8.55 12.38 0.75
N ASP A 37 -9.01 12.39 2.00
CA ASP A 37 -8.60 11.38 2.97
C ASP A 37 -8.96 9.95 2.49
N ALA A 38 -10.08 9.80 1.78
CA ALA A 38 -10.52 8.54 1.21
C ALA A 38 -9.59 8.04 0.08
N ASP A 39 -9.15 8.94 -0.82
CA ASP A 39 -8.21 8.60 -1.89
C ASP A 39 -6.82 8.29 -1.32
N MET A 40 -6.39 9.04 -0.31
CA MET A 40 -5.15 8.79 0.41
C MET A 40 -5.18 7.40 1.06
N GLN A 41 -6.27 7.07 1.76
CA GLN A 41 -6.48 5.76 2.36
C GLN A 41 -6.44 4.64 1.30
N THR A 42 -7.11 4.85 0.17
CA THR A 42 -7.16 3.86 -0.92
C THR A 42 -5.77 3.59 -1.49
N GLY A 43 -5.02 4.65 -1.82
CA GLY A 43 -3.67 4.52 -2.34
C GLY A 43 -2.69 3.91 -1.34
N GLU A 44 -2.79 4.28 -0.05
CA GLU A 44 -1.99 3.69 1.02
C GLU A 44 -2.28 2.19 1.16
N THR A 45 -3.55 1.79 1.06
CA THR A 45 -3.98 0.38 1.13
C THR A 45 -3.43 -0.43 -0.05
N TRP A 46 -3.48 0.11 -1.27
CA TRP A 46 -2.91 -0.54 -2.45
C TRP A 46 -1.38 -0.64 -2.38
N PHE A 47 -0.72 0.38 -1.83
CA PHE A 47 0.72 0.37 -1.62
C PHE A 47 1.11 -0.74 -0.65
N VAL A 48 0.44 -0.80 0.50
CA VAL A 48 0.70 -1.83 1.53
C VAL A 48 0.35 -3.23 1.02
N TRP A 49 -0.71 -3.37 0.22
CA TRP A 49 -1.00 -4.62 -0.47
C TRP A 49 0.18 -5.08 -1.31
N GLY A 50 0.74 -4.21 -2.15
CA GLY A 50 1.94 -4.47 -2.93
C GLY A 50 3.16 -4.85 -2.09
N PHE A 51 3.37 -4.14 -0.98
CA PHE A 51 4.44 -4.39 -0.02
C PHE A 51 4.39 -5.81 0.56
N TYR A 52 3.21 -6.23 1.05
CA TYR A 52 3.03 -7.59 1.53
C TYR A 52 3.16 -8.64 0.43
N GLY A 53 2.75 -8.32 -0.81
CA GLY A 53 2.92 -9.21 -1.95
C GLY A 53 4.38 -9.49 -2.30
N ALA A 54 5.28 -8.54 -2.05
CA ALA A 54 6.71 -8.77 -2.22
C ALA A 54 7.34 -9.52 -1.02
N MET A 55 6.65 -9.57 0.11
CA MET A 55 7.10 -10.24 1.33
C MET A 55 6.66 -11.71 1.39
N THR A 56 5.46 -12.01 0.87
CA THR A 56 4.86 -13.34 0.95
C THR A 56 4.02 -13.66 -0.28
N ASP A 57 4.19 -14.87 -0.81
CA ASP A 57 3.35 -15.42 -1.88
C ASP A 57 2.04 -16.05 -1.32
N ASP A 58 1.96 -16.25 0.00
CA ASP A 58 0.73 -16.71 0.67
C ASP A 58 -0.33 -15.59 0.68
N ILE A 59 -1.35 -15.75 -0.16
CA ILE A 59 -2.45 -14.79 -0.33
C ILE A 59 -3.31 -14.65 0.93
N GLU A 60 -3.51 -15.73 1.70
CA GLU A 60 -4.30 -15.68 2.93
C GLU A 60 -3.54 -14.93 4.02
N ARG A 61 -2.22 -15.12 4.09
CA ARG A 61 -1.36 -14.32 4.96
C ARG A 61 -1.35 -12.86 4.54
N ARG A 62 -1.20 -12.56 3.25
CA ARG A 62 -1.26 -11.20 2.71
C ARG A 62 -2.58 -10.52 3.06
N ARG A 63 -3.70 -11.25 2.96
CA ARG A 63 -5.04 -10.78 3.35
C ARG A 63 -5.11 -10.48 4.85
N ARG A 64 -4.67 -11.40 5.72
CA ARG A 64 -4.67 -11.17 7.19
C ARG A 64 -3.86 -9.93 7.57
N LEU A 65 -2.69 -9.75 6.97
CA LEU A 65 -1.84 -8.57 7.19
C LEU A 65 -2.50 -7.27 6.73
N LEU A 66 -3.18 -7.29 5.59
CA LEU A 66 -3.92 -6.13 5.10
C LEU A 66 -5.11 -5.77 5.99
N VAL A 67 -5.86 -6.78 6.44
CA VAL A 67 -6.98 -6.58 7.38
C VAL A 67 -6.49 -5.98 8.69
N ALA A 68 -5.40 -6.52 9.26
CA ALA A 68 -4.77 -5.96 10.44
C ALA A 68 -4.30 -4.52 10.21
N TYR A 69 -3.73 -4.23 9.04
CA TYR A 69 -3.33 -2.86 8.66
C TYR A 69 -4.50 -1.88 8.71
N VAL A 70 -5.57 -2.21 7.97
CA VAL A 70 -6.74 -1.35 7.83
C VAL A 70 -7.42 -1.13 9.19
N ASN A 71 -7.65 -2.19 9.95
CA ASN A 71 -8.40 -2.10 11.22
C ASN A 71 -7.65 -1.28 12.28
N ASN A 72 -6.32 -1.30 12.28
CA ASN A 72 -5.54 -0.50 13.22
C ASN A 72 -5.40 0.97 12.79
N ARG A 73 -5.57 1.26 11.50
CA ARG A 73 -5.25 2.57 10.92
C ARG A 73 -6.46 3.42 10.57
N TYR A 74 -7.58 2.77 10.24
CA TYR A 74 -8.79 3.43 9.78
C TYR A 74 -9.97 3.01 10.66
N THR A 75 -10.34 3.87 11.59
CA THR A 75 -11.40 3.60 12.58
C THR A 75 -12.81 3.86 12.02
N ASP A 76 -12.93 4.77 11.04
CA ASP A 76 -14.20 5.22 10.45
C ASP A 76 -14.34 4.88 8.96
N GLY A 77 -13.44 4.05 8.42
CA GLY A 77 -13.36 3.73 6.99
C GLY A 77 -14.31 2.61 6.53
N LYS A 78 -14.26 2.29 5.23
CA LYS A 78 -14.88 1.08 4.66
C LYS A 78 -14.42 -0.17 5.42
N SER A 79 -15.27 -1.20 5.48
CA SER A 79 -14.88 -2.45 6.13
C SER A 79 -13.63 -3.06 5.46
N SER A 80 -12.77 -3.70 6.24
CA SER A 80 -11.56 -4.35 5.70
C SER A 80 -11.87 -5.39 4.63
N GLU A 81 -13.06 -6.00 4.68
CA GLU A 81 -13.55 -6.93 3.66
C GLU A 81 -13.89 -6.21 2.35
N GLN A 82 -14.61 -5.09 2.41
CA GLN A 82 -14.92 -4.28 1.23
C GLN A 82 -13.66 -3.79 0.52
N LEU A 83 -12.65 -3.35 1.28
CA LEU A 83 -11.37 -2.91 0.72
C LEU A 83 -10.60 -4.05 0.06
N PHE A 84 -10.67 -5.26 0.62
CA PHE A 84 -10.06 -6.44 0.01
C PHE A 84 -10.75 -6.84 -1.30
N ASP A 85 -12.08 -6.80 -1.34
CA ASP A 85 -12.85 -7.09 -2.55
C ASP A 85 -12.55 -6.06 -3.65
N GLU A 86 -12.45 -4.77 -3.29
CA GLU A 86 -12.05 -3.70 -4.21
C GLU A 86 -10.64 -3.93 -4.78
N ILE A 87 -9.68 -4.35 -3.96
CA ILE A 87 -8.32 -4.70 -4.39
C ILE A 87 -8.33 -5.90 -5.32
N SER A 88 -9.08 -6.94 -4.96
CA SER A 88 -9.18 -8.17 -5.75
C SER A 88 -9.78 -7.88 -7.12
N LYS A 89 -10.83 -7.05 -7.15
CA LYS A 89 -11.45 -6.56 -8.39
C LYS A 89 -10.48 -5.72 -9.22
N ALA A 90 -9.80 -4.74 -8.62
CA ALA A 90 -8.84 -3.89 -9.31
C ALA A 90 -7.69 -4.69 -9.93
N ALA A 91 -7.20 -5.73 -9.24
CA ALA A 91 -6.18 -6.64 -9.75
C ALA A 91 -6.69 -7.49 -10.92
N GLN A 92 -7.92 -8.00 -10.85
CA GLN A 92 -8.54 -8.80 -11.92
C GLN A 92 -8.86 -7.97 -13.16
N GLU A 93 -9.28 -6.72 -12.98
CA GLU A 93 -9.64 -5.80 -14.06
C GLU A 93 -8.41 -5.16 -14.73
N GLY A 94 -7.19 -5.44 -14.26
CA GLY A 94 -5.96 -4.86 -14.80
C GLY A 94 -5.92 -3.34 -14.63
N ASN A 95 -6.36 -2.86 -13.46
CA ASN A 95 -6.35 -1.44 -13.15
C ASN A 95 -4.90 -0.95 -13.08
N ARG A 96 -4.47 -0.24 -14.13
CA ARG A 96 -3.10 0.26 -14.29
C ARG A 96 -2.62 1.12 -13.13
N LEU A 97 -3.53 1.84 -12.50
CA LEU A 97 -3.19 2.66 -11.34
C LEU A 97 -2.90 1.77 -10.13
N PHE A 98 -3.82 0.85 -9.83
CA PHE A 98 -3.63 -0.13 -8.78
C PHE A 98 -2.29 -0.86 -8.97
N ASP A 99 -2.01 -1.34 -10.18
CA ASP A 99 -0.77 -2.04 -10.52
C ASP A 99 0.46 -1.16 -10.26
N ALA A 100 0.42 0.11 -10.65
CA ALA A 100 1.53 1.03 -10.44
C ALA A 100 1.79 1.29 -8.95
N ILE A 101 0.73 1.48 -8.16
CA ILE A 101 0.85 1.72 -6.71
C ILE A 101 1.31 0.45 -5.98
N ALA A 102 0.74 -0.72 -6.31
CA ALA A 102 1.13 -1.99 -5.74
C ALA A 102 2.58 -2.36 -6.10
N ALA A 103 3.01 -2.11 -7.35
CA ALA A 103 4.40 -2.30 -7.77
C ALA A 103 5.35 -1.42 -6.95
N ALA A 104 4.97 -0.17 -6.68
CA ALA A 104 5.77 0.73 -5.87
C ALA A 104 5.89 0.26 -4.41
N GLY A 105 4.81 -0.28 -3.83
CA GLY A 105 4.84 -0.95 -2.52
C GLY A 105 5.79 -2.13 -2.49
N GLY A 106 5.74 -2.99 -3.52
CA GLY A 106 6.65 -4.13 -3.64
C GLY A 106 8.12 -3.72 -3.83
N GLN A 107 8.39 -2.62 -4.53
CA GLN A 107 9.75 -2.06 -4.62
C GLN A 107 10.23 -1.52 -3.26
N ALA A 108 9.38 -0.81 -2.52
CA ALA A 108 9.73 -0.28 -1.20
C ALA A 108 10.17 -1.38 -0.23
N TYR A 109 9.54 -2.56 -0.27
CA TYR A 109 9.98 -3.73 0.52
C TYR A 109 11.36 -4.23 0.10
N ARG A 110 11.60 -4.34 -1.22
CA ARG A 110 12.86 -4.89 -1.78
C ARG A 110 14.06 -3.98 -1.58
N GLU A 111 13.85 -2.66 -1.61
CA GLU A 111 14.90 -1.65 -1.60
C GLU A 111 15.09 -0.98 -0.24
N GLY A 112 14.30 -1.33 0.77
CA GLY A 112 14.40 -0.73 2.10
C GLY A 112 13.89 0.71 2.18
N GLY A 113 13.09 1.18 1.22
CA GLY A 113 12.34 2.43 1.29
C GLY A 113 13.02 3.71 0.79
N ASP A 114 14.22 3.63 0.21
CA ASP A 114 15.02 4.82 -0.18
C ASP A 114 15.09 5.16 -1.68
N GLY A 115 14.58 4.32 -2.59
CA GLY A 115 14.89 4.46 -4.03
C GLY A 115 13.96 5.28 -4.92
N HIS A 116 12.63 5.22 -4.79
CA HIS A 116 11.75 5.46 -5.96
C HIS A 116 10.51 6.34 -5.75
N LEU A 117 10.58 7.26 -4.78
CA LEU A 117 9.45 8.06 -4.30
C LEU A 117 8.93 9.18 -5.20
N ALA A 118 9.72 9.72 -6.14
CA ALA A 118 9.26 10.79 -7.02
C ALA A 118 8.12 10.34 -7.97
N ASN A 119 8.05 9.04 -8.29
CA ASN A 119 7.06 8.49 -9.21
C ASN A 119 5.70 8.20 -8.56
N ILE A 120 5.64 7.83 -7.27
CA ILE A 120 4.38 7.57 -6.56
C ILE A 120 3.57 8.86 -6.40
N ALA A 121 4.24 9.97 -6.10
CA ALA A 121 3.63 11.30 -6.06
C ALA A 121 3.02 11.70 -7.43
N THR A 122 3.71 11.38 -8.54
CA THR A 122 3.20 11.63 -9.89
C THR A 122 2.01 10.72 -10.23
N ILE A 123 2.01 9.47 -9.73
CA ILE A 123 0.90 8.53 -9.88
C ILE A 123 -0.34 9.03 -9.13
N PHE A 124 -0.22 9.51 -7.88
CA PHE A 124 -1.35 10.13 -7.16
C PHE A 124 -1.92 11.36 -7.90
N LEU A 125 -1.06 12.21 -8.50
CA LEU A 125 -1.50 13.43 -9.20
C LEU A 125 -2.18 13.19 -10.55
N ASN A 126 -1.83 12.12 -11.28
CA ASN A 126 -2.42 11.83 -12.59
C ASN A 126 -3.80 11.16 -12.50
N VAL A 127 -4.13 10.58 -11.35
CA VAL A 127 -5.41 9.88 -11.14
C VAL A 127 -6.51 10.85 -10.79
N SER A 128 -6.24 11.79 -9.89
CA SER A 128 -7.19 12.82 -9.47
C SER A 128 -7.51 13.83 -10.59
N ARG A 129 -6.74 13.85 -11.68
CA ARG A 129 -6.94 14.75 -12.83
C ARG A 129 -7.79 14.16 -13.97
N ASN A 130 -8.03 12.85 -13.99
CA ASN A 130 -8.71 12.14 -15.08
C ASN A 130 -10.05 11.49 -14.67
N HIS A 131 -10.58 11.82 -13.49
CA HIS A 131 -11.91 11.45 -13.02
C HIS A 131 -12.78 12.68 -12.79
#